data_AF-A0A410Q0Y5-F1
#
_entry.id   AF-A0A410Q0Y5-F1
#
_cell.length_a   1.000
_cell.length_b   1.000
_cell.length_c   1.000
_cell.angle_alpha   90.00
_cell.angle_beta   90.00
_cell.angle_gamma   90.00
#
_symmetry.space_group_name_H-M   'P 1'
#
loop_
_entity.id
_entity.type
_entity.pdbx_description
1 polymer ?
#
loop_
_entity_poly.entity_id
_entity_poly.type
_entity_poly.pdbx_seq_one_letter_code
_entity_poly.pdbx_strand_id
1 'polypeptide(L)'
;MPYKPKRPCAYPGCGRLAECEQYCAEHQKVVTKQYNQYERDPASNKRYGRAWKRIRDRYIKAHPLCEECQKQGKLTPAEEVHHILPLSKGGGNEKSNLMALCKSCHSRITAESGDRW
;
A
#
# COMPACT_ATOMS: atom_id res chain seq x y z
N MET A 1 -6.19 -13.51 27.04
CA MET A 1 -6.25 -14.51 25.95
C MET A 1 -4.95 -15.31 25.97
N PRO A 2 -4.98 -16.66 25.92
CA PRO A 2 -3.76 -17.45 25.93
C PRO A 2 -3.00 -17.28 24.62
N TYR A 3 -1.68 -17.12 24.69
CA TYR A 3 -0.82 -17.03 23.52
C TYR A 3 -0.61 -18.43 22.91
N LYS A 4 -0.65 -18.52 21.58
CA LYS A 4 -0.35 -19.76 20.85
C LYS A 4 1.10 -20.18 21.16
N PRO A 5 1.36 -21.47 21.46
CA PRO A 5 2.73 -21.95 21.71
C PRO A 5 3.62 -21.73 20.48
N LYS A 6 4.90 -21.45 20.73
CA LYS A 6 5.89 -21.30 19.66
C LYS A 6 6.11 -22.64 18.97
N ARG A 7 6.08 -22.63 17.64
CA ARG A 7 6.33 -23.80 16.78
C ARG A 7 7.81 -23.85 16.38
N PRO A 8 8.35 -25.03 16.03
CA PRO A 8 9.68 -25.11 15.43
C PRO A 8 9.72 -24.36 14.08
N CYS A 9 10.90 -23.87 13.72
CA CYS A 9 11.15 -23.21 12.44
C CYS A 9 10.92 -24.20 11.30
N ALA A 10 10.14 -23.80 10.29
CA ALA A 10 9.85 -24.63 9.12
C ALA A 10 11.00 -24.73 8.10
N TYR A 11 12.14 -24.08 8.37
CA TYR A 11 13.29 -24.15 7.47
C TYR A 11 13.99 -25.51 7.60
N PRO A 12 14.31 -26.20 6.48
CA PRO A 12 14.92 -27.53 6.52
C PRO A 12 16.16 -27.58 7.41
N GLY A 13 16.19 -28.52 8.36
CA GLY A 13 17.31 -28.70 9.28
C GLY A 13 17.42 -27.67 10.41
N CYS A 14 16.44 -26.77 10.60
CA CYS A 14 16.48 -25.80 11.69
C CYS A 14 15.67 -26.22 12.92
N GLY A 15 16.35 -26.46 14.04
CA GLY A 15 15.71 -26.77 15.34
C GLY A 15 15.30 -25.54 16.18
N ARG A 16 15.47 -24.31 15.68
CA ARG A 16 15.12 -23.09 16.43
C ARG A 16 13.61 -22.88 16.46
N LEU A 17 13.10 -22.19 17.48
CA LEU A 17 11.68 -21.81 17.57
C LEU A 17 11.38 -20.63 16.63
N ALA A 18 10.19 -20.66 16.02
CA ALA A 18 9.67 -19.55 15.24
C ALA A 18 9.31 -18.37 16.16
N GLU A 19 9.65 -17.16 15.72
CA GLU A 19 9.31 -15.92 16.44
C GLU A 19 7.95 -15.40 16.01
N CYS A 20 7.69 -15.43 14.70
CA CYS A 20 6.38 -15.18 14.13
C CYS A 20 6.05 -16.28 13.13
N GLU A 21 4.94 -16.96 13.38
CA GLU A 21 4.34 -17.96 12.52
C GLU A 21 5.25 -19.10 12.07
N GLN A 22 6.11 -18.93 11.07
CA GLN A 22 6.68 -20.05 10.32
C GLN A 22 8.21 -20.18 10.44
N TYR A 23 8.94 -19.10 10.71
CA TYR A 23 10.41 -19.10 10.72
C TYR A 23 10.98 -18.43 11.97
N CYS A 24 12.20 -18.79 12.35
CA CYS A 24 12.98 -18.00 13.30
C CYS A 24 13.45 -16.69 12.65
N ALA A 25 13.89 -15.68 13.42
CA ALA A 25 14.29 -14.38 12.87
C ALA A 25 15.31 -14.48 11.72
N GLU A 26 16.27 -15.39 11.82
CA GLU A 26 17.29 -15.59 10.79
C GLU A 26 16.69 -16.11 9.49
N HIS A 27 15.88 -17.18 9.55
CA HIS A 27 15.27 -17.74 8.33
C HIS A 27 14.15 -16.85 7.79
N GLN A 28 13.51 -16.04 8.62
CA GLN A 28 12.57 -15.04 8.15
C GLN A 28 13.27 -14.00 7.28
N LYS A 29 14.46 -13.53 7.65
CA LYS A 29 15.26 -12.63 6.81
C LYS A 29 15.63 -13.28 5.47
N VAL A 30 16.05 -14.55 5.48
CA VAL A 30 16.41 -15.30 4.26
C VAL A 30 15.22 -15.42 3.32
N VAL A 31 14.08 -15.93 3.81
CA VAL A 31 12.87 -16.11 3.00
C VAL A 31 12.34 -14.77 2.49
N THR A 32 12.34 -13.73 3.34
CA THR A 32 11.93 -12.38 2.94
C THR A 32 12.85 -11.80 1.87
N LYS A 33 14.16 -12.02 1.97
CA LYS A 33 15.13 -11.60 0.95
C LYS A 33 14.88 -12.32 -0.38
N GLN A 34 14.69 -13.63 -0.34
CA GLN A 34 14.42 -14.44 -1.53
C GLN A 34 13.11 -14.02 -2.20
N TYR A 35 12.03 -13.86 -1.44
CA TYR A 35 10.75 -13.34 -1.94
C TYR A 35 10.93 -11.97 -2.63
N ASN A 36 11.59 -11.02 -1.96
CA ASN A 36 11.81 -9.69 -2.52
C ASN A 36 12.69 -9.69 -3.79
N GLN A 37 13.58 -10.68 -3.94
CA GLN A 37 14.51 -10.76 -5.06
C GLN A 37 13.91 -11.47 -6.28
N TYR A 38 13.14 -12.54 -6.08
CA TYR A 38 12.74 -13.44 -7.16
C TYR A 38 11.22 -13.49 -7.40
N GLU A 39 10.40 -13.29 -6.37
CA GLU A 39 8.94 -13.47 -6.48
C GLU A 39 8.18 -12.14 -6.50
N ARG A 40 8.71 -11.12 -5.82
CA ARG A 40 8.06 -9.82 -5.75
C ARG A 40 8.18 -9.09 -7.08
N ASP A 41 7.04 -8.70 -7.65
CA ASP A 41 6.98 -7.89 -8.86
C ASP A 41 7.85 -6.61 -8.70
N PRO A 42 8.95 -6.46 -9.47
CA PRO A 42 9.80 -5.28 -9.42
C PRO A 42 9.03 -4.00 -9.76
N ALA A 43 7.97 -4.10 -10.57
CA ALA A 43 7.13 -2.96 -10.93
C ALA A 43 6.31 -2.46 -9.73
N SER A 44 6.01 -3.29 -8.73
CA SER A 44 5.32 -2.87 -7.50
C SER A 44 6.11 -1.79 -6.74
N ASN A 45 7.43 -1.95 -6.59
CA ASN A 45 8.30 -0.95 -5.96
C ASN A 45 8.42 0.33 -6.80
N LYS A 46 8.30 0.22 -8.13
CA LYS A 46 8.33 1.38 -9.04
C LYS A 46 7.01 2.17 -9.00
N ARG A 47 5.87 1.48 -8.87
CA ARG A 47 4.53 2.06 -8.80
C ARG A 47 4.28 2.82 -7.49
N TYR A 48 4.62 2.21 -6.34
CA TYR A 48 4.29 2.77 -5.01
C TYR A 48 5.51 3.04 -4.11
N GLY A 49 6.68 3.28 -4.71
CA GLY A 49 7.94 3.45 -3.99
C GLY A 49 8.10 4.79 -3.26
N ARG A 50 9.34 5.10 -2.86
CA ARG A 50 9.69 6.33 -2.10
C ARG A 50 9.29 7.62 -2.82
N ALA A 51 9.34 7.64 -4.15
CA ALA A 51 8.94 8.79 -4.94
C ALA A 51 7.45 9.10 -4.77
N TRP A 52 6.59 8.08 -4.86
CA TRP A 52 5.15 8.21 -4.63
C TRP A 52 4.84 8.78 -3.26
N LYS A 53 5.47 8.25 -2.20
CA LYS A 53 5.27 8.76 -0.83
C LYS A 53 5.51 10.28 -0.74
N ARG A 54 6.61 10.79 -1.33
CA ARG A 54 6.91 12.23 -1.32
C ARG A 54 5.88 13.05 -2.10
N ILE A 55 5.42 12.54 -3.25
CA ILE A 55 4.41 13.20 -4.08
C ILE A 55 3.08 13.25 -3.33
N ARG A 56 2.63 12.12 -2.79
CA ARG A 56 1.41 12.00 -1.96
C ARG A 56 1.45 12.95 -0.78
N ASP A 57 2.53 12.94 0.01
CA ASP A 57 2.67 13.78 1.21
C ASP A 57 2.62 15.28 0.87
N ARG A 58 3.17 15.67 -0.29
CA ARG A 58 3.10 17.05 -0.78
C ARG A 58 1.71 17.40 -1.29
N TYR A 59 1.08 16.49 -2.04
CA TYR A 59 -0.21 16.71 -2.67
C TYR A 59 -1.30 16.87 -1.61
N ILE A 60 -1.39 15.95 -0.65
CA ILE A 60 -2.42 16.01 0.40
C ILE A 60 -2.29 17.24 1.31
N LYS A 61 -1.07 17.75 1.51
CA LYS A 61 -0.84 19.01 2.24
C LYS A 61 -1.33 20.23 1.46
N ALA A 62 -1.18 20.22 0.13
CA ALA A 62 -1.68 21.30 -0.73
C ALA A 62 -3.20 21.23 -0.95
N HIS A 63 -3.77 20.02 -0.86
CA HIS A 63 -5.19 19.74 -1.06
C HIS A 63 -5.79 19.11 0.22
N PRO A 64 -5.99 19.91 1.30
CA PRO A 64 -6.41 19.38 2.60
C PRO A 64 -7.87 18.92 2.64
N LEU A 65 -8.67 19.26 1.63
CA LEU A 65 -10.08 18.95 1.53
C LEU A 65 -10.35 17.99 0.37
N CYS A 66 -11.31 17.10 0.54
CA CYS A 66 -11.78 16.18 -0.48
C CYS A 66 -12.36 16.97 -1.67
N GLU A 67 -11.75 16.80 -2.84
CA GLU A 67 -12.13 17.53 -4.05
C GLU A 67 -13.54 17.17 -4.52
N GLU A 68 -13.94 15.91 -4.33
CA GLU A 68 -15.28 15.46 -4.70
C GLU A 68 -16.37 15.98 -3.75
N CYS A 69 -16.07 16.07 -2.45
CA CYS A 69 -16.96 16.72 -1.49
C CYS A 69 -17.07 18.23 -1.78
N GLN A 70 -15.96 18.89 -2.12
CA GLN A 70 -15.98 20.33 -2.46
C GLN A 70 -16.88 20.64 -3.64
N LYS A 71 -16.87 19.81 -4.70
CA LYS A 71 -17.81 19.95 -5.84
C LYS A 71 -19.27 19.85 -5.42
N GLN A 72 -19.57 19.11 -4.36
CA GLN A 72 -20.90 18.98 -3.77
C GLN A 72 -21.20 20.04 -2.69
N GLY A 73 -20.32 21.04 -2.51
CA GLY A 73 -20.46 22.07 -1.48
C GLY A 73 -20.16 21.60 -0.05
N LYS A 74 -19.52 20.44 0.12
CA LYS A 74 -19.18 19.85 1.43
C LYS A 74 -17.70 20.04 1.74
N LEU A 75 -17.39 20.45 2.97
CA LEU A 75 -16.02 20.62 3.46
C LEU A 75 -15.59 19.40 4.28
N THR A 76 -15.14 18.35 3.60
CA THR A 76 -14.63 17.12 4.22
C THR A 76 -13.11 17.07 4.09
N PRO A 77 -12.34 16.72 5.14
CA PRO A 77 -10.89 16.57 5.02
C PRO A 77 -10.52 15.44 4.05
N ALA A 78 -9.44 15.65 3.29
CA ALA A 78 -8.84 14.60 2.48
C ALA A 78 -7.92 13.71 3.34
N GLU A 79 -7.98 12.41 3.12
CA GLU A 79 -7.16 11.40 3.82
C GLU A 79 -6.30 10.59 2.85
N GLU A 80 -6.76 10.46 1.60
CA GLU A 80 -6.18 9.60 0.58
C GLU A 80 -5.98 10.38 -0.71
N VAL A 81 -4.97 9.97 -1.50
CA VAL A 81 -4.71 10.54 -2.83
C VAL A 81 -4.93 9.43 -3.83
N HIS A 82 -5.87 9.66 -4.75
CA HIS A 82 -6.28 8.73 -5.78
C HIS A 82 -5.61 9.05 -7.10
N HIS A 83 -5.25 8.02 -7.88
CA HIS A 83 -4.86 8.17 -9.28
C HIS A 83 -6.11 8.14 -10.16
N ILE A 84 -6.37 9.21 -10.92
CA ILE A 84 -7.55 9.31 -11.80
C ILE A 84 -7.48 8.23 -12.90
N LEU A 85 -6.34 8.15 -13.57
CA LEU A 85 -5.94 7.02 -14.39
C LEU A 85 -5.01 6.12 -13.56
N PRO A 86 -5.42 4.88 -13.28
CA PRO A 86 -4.62 3.92 -12.53
C PRO A 86 -3.25 3.67 -13.15
N LEU A 87 -2.24 3.44 -12.31
CA LEU A 87 -0.87 3.12 -12.76
C LEU A 87 -0.82 1.85 -13.62
N SER A 88 -1.74 0.91 -13.39
CA SER A 88 -1.93 -0.32 -14.19
C SER A 88 -2.30 -0.02 -15.64
N LYS A 89 -3.02 1.09 -15.88
CA LYS A 89 -3.52 1.54 -17.19
C LYS A 89 -2.65 2.64 -17.81
N GLY A 90 -1.43 2.83 -17.30
CA GLY A 90 -0.47 3.80 -17.84
C GLY A 90 -0.58 5.20 -17.24
N GLY A 91 -1.36 5.39 -16.18
CA GLY A 91 -1.34 6.65 -15.42
C GLY A 91 0.01 6.88 -14.74
N GLY A 92 0.35 8.15 -14.53
CA GLY A 92 1.57 8.56 -13.82
C GLY A 92 1.26 9.28 -12.50
N ASN A 93 2.30 9.88 -11.92
CA ASN A 93 2.24 10.59 -10.64
C ASN A 93 2.17 12.12 -10.81
N GLU A 94 1.87 12.59 -12.03
CA GLU A 94 1.60 13.99 -12.33
C GLU A 94 0.40 14.51 -11.55
N LYS A 95 0.45 15.76 -11.10
CA LYS A 95 -0.61 16.38 -10.30
C LYS A 95 -1.98 16.35 -11.00
N SER A 96 -2.00 16.41 -12.33
CA SER A 96 -3.22 16.33 -13.15
C SER A 96 -3.89 14.96 -13.10
N ASN A 97 -3.16 13.92 -12.72
CA ASN A 97 -3.66 12.56 -12.57
C ASN A 97 -3.92 12.19 -11.11
N LEU A 98 -3.82 13.15 -10.18
CA LEU A 98 -4.06 12.92 -8.76
C LEU A 98 -5.32 13.64 -8.30
N MET A 99 -5.98 13.09 -7.30
CA MET A 99 -7.15 13.68 -6.66
C MET A 99 -7.12 13.43 -5.15
N ALA A 100 -7.29 14.47 -4.35
CA ALA A 100 -7.38 14.35 -2.89
C ALA A 100 -8.81 14.00 -2.47
N LEU A 101 -8.97 12.89 -1.75
CA LEU A 101 -10.27 12.33 -1.39
C LEU A 101 -10.35 11.96 0.09
N CYS A 102 -11.57 12.01 0.64
CA CYS A 102 -11.89 11.34 1.89
C CYS A 102 -12.09 9.84 1.65
N LYS A 103 -12.02 9.03 2.71
CA LYS A 103 -12.13 7.55 2.61
C LYS A 103 -13.40 7.08 1.91
N SER A 104 -14.54 7.74 2.13
CA SER A 104 -15.81 7.35 1.53
C SER A 104 -15.83 7.60 0.02
N CYS A 105 -15.39 8.79 -0.42
CA CYS A 105 -15.27 9.11 -1.83
C CYS A 105 -14.23 8.23 -2.52
N HIS A 106 -13.09 7.99 -1.88
CA HIS A 106 -12.04 7.11 -2.40
C HIS A 106 -12.56 5.68 -2.61
N SER A 107 -13.23 5.11 -1.58
CA SER A 107 -13.81 3.76 -1.67
C SER A 107 -14.85 3.64 -2.77
N ARG A 108 -15.71 4.66 -2.92
CA ARG A 108 -16.73 4.70 -3.97
C ARG A 108 -16.11 4.73 -5.37
N ILE A 109 -15.17 5.63 -5.61
CA ILE A 109 -14.52 5.78 -6.92
C ILE A 109 -13.71 4.51 -7.27
N THR A 110 -13.01 3.93 -6.30
CA THR A 110 -12.27 2.67 -6.49
C THR A 110 -13.21 1.51 -6.87
N ALA A 111 -14.40 1.46 -6.27
CA ALA A 111 -15.40 0.44 -6.62
C ALA A 111 -15.97 0.65 -8.02
N GLU A 112 -16.19 1.90 -8.44
CA GLU A 112 -16.70 2.27 -9.76
C GLU A 112 -15.67 2.06 -10.87
N SER A 113 -14.38 2.34 -10.62
CA SER A 113 -13.31 2.24 -11.61
C SER A 113 -12.87 0.81 -11.92
N GLY A 114 -13.29 -0.16 -11.10
CA GLY A 114 -12.94 -1.58 -11.25
C GLY A 114 -11.48 -1.90 -10.93
N ASP A 115 -10.64 -0.90 -10.70
CA ASP A 115 -9.29 -1.04 -10.14
C ASP A 115 -9.39 -1.17 -8.62
N ARG A 116 -9.92 -2.32 -8.15
CA ARG A 116 -9.41 -2.85 -6.88
C ARG A 116 -7.91 -3.08 -7.13
N TRP A 117 -7.05 -2.83 -6.14
CA TRP A 117 -5.58 -3.10 -6.12
C TRP A 117 -4.64 -2.15 -6.91
#